data_AF-A0A1D8P430-F1
#
_entry.id   AF-A0A1D8P430-F1
#
_cell.length_a   1.000
_cell.length_b   1.000
_cell.length_c   1.000
_cell.angle_alpha   90.00
_cell.angle_beta   90.00
_cell.angle_gamma   90.00
#
_symmetry.space_group_name_H-M   'P 1'
#
loop_
_entity.id
_entity.type
_entity.pdbx_description
1 polymer ?
#
loop_
_entity_poly.entity_id
_entity_poly.type
_entity_poly.pdbx_seq_one_letter_code
_entity_poly.pdbx_strand_id
1 'polypeptide(L)'
;MEIVGIIIGVIGIIVGIYPYYRSKYILRPELTIEITSKGGLSSPRGLSSKNVVNSEGYIDGNNAIRIFELTWRFKVTITNNSDLTAFYPELEFNPTGSKFKIDKINRLKPIKPSESLELSGEFNKYEEVEGKNRTDVGKAPPTEFSELELLLGYENSKKRRFYTLFDFNESEKKNKFLNKKPKDYKNN
;
A
#
# COMPACT_ATOMS: atom_id res chain seq x y z
N MET A 1 -58.51 11.06 3.42
CA MET A 1 -58.03 9.67 3.65
C MET A 1 -57.16 9.15 2.51
N GLU A 2 -57.41 9.53 1.25
CA GLU A 2 -56.64 9.06 0.08
C GLU A 2 -55.14 9.38 0.13
N ILE A 3 -54.76 10.59 0.56
CA ILE A 3 -53.35 11.02 0.68
C ILE A 3 -52.57 10.13 1.67
N VAL A 4 -53.22 9.73 2.77
CA VAL A 4 -52.60 8.86 3.79
C VAL A 4 -52.36 7.45 3.24
N GLY A 5 -53.30 6.93 2.43
CA GLY A 5 -53.14 5.64 1.75
C GLY A 5 -51.98 5.63 0.74
N ILE A 6 -51.81 6.72 -0.02
CA ILE A 6 -50.69 6.88 -0.96
C ILE A 6 -49.35 6.92 -0.21
N ILE A 7 -49.26 7.67 0.90
CA ILE A 7 -48.03 7.76 1.71
C ILE A 7 -47.66 6.39 2.29
N ILE A 8 -48.62 5.66 2.85
CA ILE A 8 -48.39 4.31 3.39
C ILE A 8 -47.94 3.34 2.29
N GLY A 9 -48.57 3.40 1.11
CA GLY A 9 -48.18 2.60 -0.04
C GLY A 9 -46.73 2.87 -0.50
N VAL A 10 -46.34 4.15 -0.59
CA VAL A 10 -44.97 4.54 -0.95
C VAL A 10 -43.95 4.09 0.10
N ILE A 11 -44.25 4.26 1.40
CA ILE A 11 -43.37 3.79 2.48
C ILE A 11 -43.20 2.27 2.43
N GLY A 12 -44.27 1.52 2.20
CA GLY A 12 -44.22 0.06 2.07
C GLY A 12 -43.29 -0.40 0.94
N ILE A 13 -43.34 0.28 -0.21
CA ILE A 13 -42.46 0.01 -1.36
C ILE A 13 -41.00 0.34 -1.01
N ILE A 14 -40.74 1.48 -0.39
CA ILE A 14 -39.37 1.88 0.01
C ILE A 14 -38.79 0.85 0.99
N VAL A 15 -39.54 0.45 2.02
CA VAL A 15 -39.10 -0.53 3.03
C VAL A 15 -38.87 -1.90 2.40
N GLY A 16 -39.74 -2.34 1.48
CA GLY A 16 -39.57 -3.62 0.77
C GLY A 16 -38.34 -3.65 -0.14
N ILE A 17 -38.01 -2.53 -0.78
CA ILE A 17 -36.88 -2.41 -1.72
C ILE A 17 -35.56 -2.10 -1.00
N TYR A 18 -35.62 -1.46 0.18
CA TYR A 18 -34.46 -1.08 0.99
C TYR A 18 -33.44 -2.20 1.24
N PRO A 19 -33.81 -3.42 1.71
CA PRO A 19 -32.83 -4.49 1.97
C PRO A 19 -32.08 -4.92 0.71
N TYR A 20 -32.76 -4.94 -0.44
CA TYR A 20 -32.13 -5.24 -1.73
C TYR A 20 -31.08 -4.18 -2.09
N TYR A 21 -31.45 -2.90 -1.99
CA TYR A 21 -30.51 -1.79 -2.24
C TYR A 21 -29.37 -1.74 -1.22
N ARG A 22 -29.64 -1.97 0.06
CA ARG A 22 -28.61 -2.03 1.11
C ARG A 22 -27.60 -3.13 0.83
N SER A 23 -28.05 -4.33 0.48
CA SER A 23 -27.12 -5.44 0.22
C SER A 23 -26.25 -5.22 -1.03
N LYS A 24 -26.81 -4.60 -2.07
CA LYS A 24 -26.10 -4.37 -3.32
C LYS A 24 -25.21 -3.13 -3.26
N TYR A 25 -25.65 -2.08 -2.57
CA TYR A 25 -25.03 -0.77 -2.64
C TYR A 25 -24.33 -0.28 -1.36
N ILE A 26 -24.57 -0.89 -0.21
CA ILE A 26 -24.08 -0.39 1.08
C ILE A 26 -23.15 -1.42 1.76
N LEU A 27 -23.45 -2.72 1.67
CA LEU A 27 -22.62 -3.76 2.26
C LEU A 27 -21.27 -3.88 1.55
N ARG A 28 -20.20 -3.51 2.26
CA ARG A 28 -18.81 -3.53 1.79
C ARG A 28 -17.95 -4.37 2.75
N PRO A 29 -17.03 -5.19 2.23
CA PRO A 29 -15.95 -5.70 3.04
C PRO A 29 -15.06 -4.55 3.56
N GLU A 30 -14.55 -4.69 4.78
CA GLU A 30 -13.66 -3.70 5.39
C GLU A 30 -12.24 -4.25 5.43
N LEU A 31 -11.50 -4.04 4.34
CA LEU A 31 -10.10 -4.44 4.24
C LEU A 31 -9.20 -3.30 4.71
N THR A 32 -8.35 -3.58 5.70
CA THR A 32 -7.34 -2.64 6.20
C THR A 32 -5.95 -3.11 5.81
N ILE A 33 -5.08 -2.16 5.52
CA ILE A 33 -3.68 -2.35 5.15
C ILE A 33 -2.81 -1.86 6.32
N GLU A 34 -1.79 -2.64 6.64
CA GLU A 34 -0.73 -2.28 7.58
C GLU A 34 0.63 -2.56 6.94
N ILE A 35 1.59 -1.64 7.14
CA ILE A 35 2.98 -1.83 6.74
C ILE A 35 3.86 -1.97 7.99
N THR A 36 4.66 -3.03 8.02
CA THR A 36 5.63 -3.31 9.09
C THR A 36 7.03 -3.46 8.52
N SER A 37 8.03 -2.84 9.17
CA SER A 37 9.43 -2.98 8.77
C SER A 37 9.94 -4.40 9.06
N LYS A 38 10.76 -4.93 8.15
CA LYS A 38 11.49 -6.19 8.29
C LYS A 38 13.01 -5.97 8.29
N GLY A 39 13.45 -4.74 8.55
CA GLY A 39 14.84 -4.33 8.51
C GLY A 39 15.33 -4.05 7.09
N GLY A 40 16.62 -4.22 6.85
CA GLY A 40 17.21 -3.94 5.55
C GLY A 40 18.63 -4.44 5.41
N LEU A 41 19.18 -4.27 4.22
CA LEU A 41 20.58 -4.53 3.89
C LEU A 41 21.23 -3.30 3.28
N SER A 42 22.53 -3.19 3.51
CA SER A 42 23.38 -2.18 2.88
C SER A 42 24.62 -2.87 2.33
N SER A 43 24.76 -2.88 1.01
CA SER A 43 25.81 -3.58 0.30
C SER A 43 26.69 -2.60 -0.48
N PRO A 44 28.03 -2.64 -0.33
CA PRO A 44 28.91 -1.84 -1.16
C PRO A 44 28.87 -2.35 -2.60
N ARG A 45 28.70 -1.45 -3.55
CA ARG A 45 28.71 -1.72 -4.99
C ARG A 45 30.01 -1.33 -5.66
N GLY A 46 30.77 -0.40 -5.06
CA GLY A 46 32.07 0.01 -5.56
C GLY A 46 32.56 1.33 -4.95
N LEU A 47 33.63 1.86 -5.55
CA LEU A 47 34.15 3.18 -5.24
C LEU A 47 33.48 4.23 -6.12
N SER A 48 33.27 5.42 -5.56
CA SER A 48 32.82 6.56 -6.34
C SER A 48 33.96 7.12 -7.22
N SER A 49 33.59 7.68 -8.37
CA SER A 49 34.46 8.52 -9.20
C SER A 49 34.80 9.88 -8.56
N LYS A 50 34.11 10.28 -7.49
CA LYS A 50 34.37 11.52 -6.74
C LYS A 50 35.55 11.43 -5.77
N ASN A 51 36.14 10.25 -5.61
CA ASN A 51 37.33 10.10 -4.78
C ASN A 51 38.53 10.84 -5.39
N VAL A 52 39.25 11.58 -4.55
CA VAL A 52 40.54 12.17 -4.93
C VAL A 52 41.59 11.07 -4.90
N VAL A 53 42.31 10.91 -6.01
CA VAL A 53 43.46 10.01 -6.10
C VAL A 53 44.73 10.78 -5.77
N ASN A 54 45.65 10.15 -5.03
CA ASN A 54 46.96 10.74 -4.79
C ASN A 54 47.87 10.62 -6.04
N SER A 55 49.09 11.14 -5.98
CA SER A 55 50.07 11.12 -7.08
C SER A 55 50.46 9.72 -7.56
N GLU A 56 50.19 8.69 -6.75
CA GLU A 56 50.47 7.28 -7.04
C GLU A 56 49.21 6.52 -7.49
N GLY A 57 48.06 7.20 -7.59
CA GLY A 57 46.79 6.61 -8.04
C GLY A 57 45.98 5.91 -6.95
N TYR A 58 46.35 6.03 -5.67
CA TYR A 58 45.64 5.43 -4.55
C TYR A 58 44.56 6.35 -3.97
N ILE A 59 43.53 5.72 -3.39
CA ILE A 59 42.45 6.36 -2.64
C ILE A 59 42.64 6.01 -1.16
N ASP A 60 42.55 7.00 -0.28
CA ASP A 60 42.55 6.77 1.17
C ASP A 60 41.31 5.96 1.59
N GLY A 61 41.53 4.73 2.09
CA GLY A 61 40.46 3.81 2.46
C GLY A 61 39.54 4.31 3.58
N ASN A 62 40.02 5.20 4.45
CA ASN A 62 39.25 5.76 5.57
C ASN A 62 38.29 6.85 5.10
N ASN A 63 38.69 7.62 4.09
CA ASN A 63 37.90 8.70 3.51
C ASN A 63 37.31 8.32 2.13
N ALA A 64 37.45 7.05 1.73
CA ALA A 64 36.93 6.56 0.46
C ALA A 64 35.40 6.64 0.43
N ILE A 65 34.90 7.45 -0.50
CA ILE A 65 33.51 7.53 -0.88
C ILE A 65 33.15 6.25 -1.64
N ARG A 66 32.18 5.51 -1.12
CA ARG A 66 31.69 4.25 -1.68
C ARG A 66 30.26 4.44 -2.18
N ILE A 67 29.93 3.70 -3.23
CA ILE A 67 28.55 3.56 -3.68
C ILE A 67 27.95 2.40 -2.90
N PHE A 68 26.91 2.66 -2.12
CA PHE A 68 26.13 1.64 -1.42
C PHE A 68 24.78 1.47 -2.09
N GLU A 69 24.35 0.23 -2.24
CA GLU A 69 22.95 -0.09 -2.45
C GLU A 69 22.31 -0.38 -1.10
N LEU A 70 21.25 0.35 -0.82
CA LEU A 70 20.43 0.21 0.36
C LEU A 70 19.12 -0.46 -0.03
N THR A 71 18.75 -1.51 0.69
CA THR A 71 17.49 -2.23 0.53
C THR A 71 16.74 -2.22 1.85
N TRP A 72 15.54 -1.66 1.87
CA TRP A 72 14.61 -1.79 2.99
C TRP A 72 13.60 -2.87 2.67
N ARG A 73 13.41 -3.80 3.60
CA ARG A 73 12.39 -4.85 3.50
C ARG A 73 11.23 -4.51 4.40
N PHE A 74 10.03 -4.73 3.92
CA PHE A 74 8.80 -4.50 4.67
C PHE A 74 7.76 -5.57 4.34
N LYS A 75 6.76 -5.68 5.20
CA LYS A 75 5.61 -6.55 5.00
C LYS A 75 4.36 -5.70 4.94
N VAL A 76 3.55 -5.93 3.91
CA VAL A 76 2.20 -5.38 3.77
C VAL A 76 1.21 -6.46 4.23
N THR A 77 0.50 -6.18 5.31
CA THR A 77 -0.57 -7.04 5.84
C THR A 77 -1.91 -6.46 5.43
N ILE A 78 -2.75 -7.24 4.77
CA ILE A 78 -4.12 -6.88 4.41
C ILE A 78 -5.06 -7.74 5.24
N THR A 79 -5.86 -7.14 6.11
CA THR A 79 -6.76 -7.85 7.02
C THR A 79 -8.22 -7.51 6.71
N ASN A 80 -9.08 -8.53 6.66
CA ASN A 80 -10.51 -8.33 6.56
C ASN A 80 -11.15 -8.22 7.94
N ASN A 81 -11.49 -7.00 8.34
CA ASN A 81 -12.12 -6.68 9.62
C ASN A 81 -13.66 -6.66 9.53
N SER A 82 -14.24 -7.35 8.54
CA SER A 82 -15.69 -7.44 8.36
C SER A 82 -16.18 -8.87 8.23
N ASP A 83 -17.47 -9.07 8.45
CA ASP A 83 -18.14 -10.36 8.26
C ASP A 83 -18.40 -10.71 6.77
N LEU A 84 -17.90 -9.88 5.84
CA LEU A 84 -18.14 -10.03 4.41
C LEU A 84 -16.86 -10.50 3.72
N THR A 85 -16.98 -11.55 2.88
CA THR A 85 -15.86 -11.98 2.04
C THR A 85 -15.53 -10.93 0.98
N ALA A 86 -14.25 -10.60 0.84
CA ALA A 86 -13.74 -9.77 -0.24
C ALA A 86 -13.24 -10.64 -1.40
N PHE A 87 -13.79 -10.42 -2.59
CA PHE A 87 -13.46 -11.15 -3.81
C PHE A 87 -12.57 -10.32 -4.72
N TYR A 88 -11.78 -11.00 -5.56
CA TYR A 88 -10.94 -10.39 -6.58
C TYR A 88 -10.08 -9.23 -6.07
N PRO A 89 -9.30 -9.43 -4.99
CA PRO A 89 -8.49 -8.36 -4.46
C PRO A 89 -7.36 -8.02 -5.43
N GLU A 90 -7.12 -6.73 -5.62
CA GLU A 90 -6.11 -6.17 -6.53
C GLU A 90 -5.41 -5.02 -5.81
N LEU A 91 -4.08 -5.06 -5.75
CA LEU A 91 -3.27 -4.04 -5.11
C LEU A 91 -2.55 -3.22 -6.19
N GLU A 92 -2.79 -1.92 -6.16
CA GLU A 92 -2.11 -0.94 -7.01
C GLU A 92 -1.36 0.06 -6.13
N PHE A 93 -0.30 0.65 -6.66
CA PHE A 93 0.42 1.74 -6.02
C PHE A 93 0.76 2.79 -7.08
N ASN A 94 0.54 4.07 -6.76
CA ASN A 94 0.68 5.20 -7.68
C ASN A 94 2.03 5.90 -7.48
N PRO A 95 2.54 6.61 -8.49
CA PRO A 95 3.71 6.22 -9.24
C PRO A 95 4.98 6.85 -8.64
N THR A 96 5.47 6.34 -7.51
CA THR A 96 6.73 6.79 -6.90
C THR A 96 7.89 5.83 -7.16
N GLY A 97 8.06 5.51 -8.45
CA GLY A 97 9.28 4.97 -9.03
C GLY A 97 9.46 3.46 -8.93
N SER A 98 10.19 2.90 -9.89
CA SER A 98 10.62 1.50 -10.01
C SER A 98 11.40 0.92 -8.81
N LYS A 99 11.54 1.71 -7.73
CA LYS A 99 12.31 1.40 -6.54
C LYS A 99 11.51 0.60 -5.53
N PHE A 100 10.19 0.80 -5.46
CA PHE A 100 9.30 -0.04 -4.66
C PHE A 100 8.92 -1.29 -5.45
N LYS A 101 9.03 -2.43 -4.79
CA LYS A 101 8.58 -3.73 -5.28
C LYS A 101 7.71 -4.34 -4.19
N ILE A 102 6.51 -4.77 -4.54
CA ILE A 102 5.60 -5.47 -3.62
C ILE A 102 5.12 -6.72 -4.35
N ASP A 103 5.02 -7.83 -3.61
CA ASP A 103 4.50 -9.09 -4.14
C ASP A 103 3.12 -8.91 -4.75
N LYS A 104 2.87 -9.58 -5.87
CA LYS A 104 1.56 -9.56 -6.52
C LYS A 104 0.54 -10.31 -5.68
N ILE A 105 -0.63 -9.71 -5.52
CA ILE A 105 -1.77 -10.37 -4.92
C ILE A 105 -2.37 -11.40 -5.87
N ASN A 106 -2.73 -12.58 -5.34
CA ASN A 106 -3.50 -13.56 -6.10
C ASN A 106 -4.97 -13.13 -6.16
N ARG A 107 -5.35 -12.50 -7.27
CA ARG A 107 -6.72 -12.05 -7.53
C ARG A 107 -7.77 -13.17 -7.40
N LEU A 108 -7.42 -14.43 -7.67
CA LEU A 108 -8.38 -15.53 -7.61
C LEU A 108 -8.54 -16.10 -6.20
N LYS A 109 -7.78 -15.61 -5.21
CA LYS A 109 -7.92 -15.99 -3.80
C LYS A 109 -8.73 -14.91 -3.05
N PRO A 110 -9.98 -15.20 -2.65
CA PRO A 110 -10.75 -14.29 -1.81
C PRO A 110 -10.12 -14.14 -0.41
N ILE A 111 -10.41 -13.02 0.25
CA ILE A 111 -10.03 -12.77 1.65
C ILE A 111 -11.30 -12.93 2.50
N LYS A 112 -11.38 -14.03 3.23
CA LYS A 112 -12.54 -14.36 4.08
C LYS A 112 -12.62 -13.45 5.31
N PRO A 113 -13.77 -13.41 6.01
CA PRO A 113 -13.87 -12.71 7.28
C PRO A 113 -12.76 -13.11 8.25
N SER A 114 -12.15 -12.12 8.89
CA SER A 114 -11.03 -12.30 9.83
C SER A 114 -9.75 -12.92 9.24
N GLU A 115 -9.67 -13.11 7.92
CA GLU A 115 -8.46 -13.57 7.24
C GLU A 115 -7.50 -12.40 7.02
N SER A 116 -6.20 -12.70 7.07
CA SER A 116 -5.15 -11.77 6.67
C SER A 116 -4.32 -12.35 5.53
N LEU A 117 -3.94 -11.49 4.60
CA LEU A 117 -2.99 -11.76 3.53
C LEU A 117 -1.70 -10.98 3.81
N GLU A 118 -0.57 -11.64 3.63
CA GLU A 118 0.75 -11.02 3.79
C GLU A 118 1.46 -10.96 2.44
N LEU A 119 2.01 -9.79 2.12
CA LEU A 119 2.80 -9.55 0.93
C LEU A 119 4.16 -8.98 1.34
N SER A 120 5.23 -9.46 0.72
CA SER A 120 6.57 -8.91 0.94
C SER A 120 6.75 -7.67 0.08
N GLY A 121 7.49 -6.69 0.59
CA GLY A 121 7.88 -5.51 -0.15
C GLY A 121 9.34 -5.15 0.07
N GLU A 122 9.94 -4.53 -0.94
CA GLU A 122 11.30 -4.02 -0.93
C GLU A 122 11.35 -2.62 -1.53
N PHE A 123 12.21 -1.77 -0.97
CA PHE A 123 12.56 -0.47 -1.53
C PHE A 123 14.08 -0.37 -1.67
N ASN A 124 14.56 0.00 -2.85
CA ASN A 124 15.98 0.11 -3.14
C ASN A 124 16.41 1.55 -3.46
N LYS A 125 17.54 1.98 -2.88
CA LYS A 125 18.18 3.29 -3.15
C LYS A 125 19.68 3.13 -3.24
N TYR A 126 20.31 3.95 -4.07
CA TYR A 126 21.76 4.10 -4.07
C TYR A 126 22.15 5.36 -3.29
N GLU A 127 23.19 5.25 -2.47
CA GLU A 127 23.84 6.38 -1.83
C GLU A 127 25.35 6.34 -2.10
N GLU A 128 25.96 7.52 -2.09
CA GLU A 128 27.37 7.67 -2.40
C GLU A 128 28.03 8.50 -1.30
N VAL A 129 28.58 7.81 -0.32
CA VAL A 129 29.07 8.41 0.94
C VAL A 129 30.26 7.64 1.49
N GLU A 130 30.96 8.24 2.45
CA GLU A 130 31.92 7.51 3.28
C GLU A 130 31.22 6.47 4.14
N GLY A 131 31.91 5.35 4.44
CA GLY A 131 31.31 4.23 5.18
C GLY A 131 30.77 4.60 6.57
N LYS A 132 31.38 5.58 7.24
CA LYS A 132 30.94 6.08 8.56
C LYS A 132 29.63 6.87 8.52
N ASN A 133 29.30 7.46 7.37
CA ASN A 133 28.11 8.29 7.15
C ASN A 133 26.98 7.51 6.46
N ARG A 134 27.16 6.21 6.27
CA ARG A 134 26.23 5.31 5.59
C ARG A 134 24.89 5.24 6.33
N THR A 135 23.80 5.23 5.60
CA THR A 135 22.47 5.14 6.19
C THR A 135 22.28 3.77 6.87
N ASP A 136 21.78 3.79 8.11
CA ASP A 136 21.38 2.59 8.83
C ASP A 136 19.96 2.18 8.45
N VAL A 137 19.86 1.26 7.49
CA VAL A 137 18.61 0.70 6.97
C VAL A 137 17.76 -0.02 8.02
N GLY A 138 18.32 -0.39 9.18
CA GLY A 138 17.60 -1.09 10.25
C GLY A 138 16.88 -0.17 11.24
N LYS A 139 17.27 1.11 11.30
CA LYS A 139 16.83 2.02 12.37
C LYS A 139 15.55 2.79 12.03
N ALA A 140 15.37 3.17 10.77
CA ALA A 140 14.22 3.96 10.33
C ALA A 140 13.81 3.61 8.89
N PRO A 141 12.51 3.73 8.56
CA PRO A 141 12.07 3.69 7.16
C PRO A 141 12.70 4.87 6.39
N PRO A 142 12.94 4.72 5.09
CA PRO A 142 13.45 5.81 4.28
C PRO A 142 12.38 6.88 4.10
N THR A 143 12.79 8.13 3.93
CA THR A 143 11.90 9.28 3.80
C THR A 143 10.89 9.14 2.66
N GLU A 144 11.26 8.43 1.61
CA GLU A 144 10.45 8.11 0.45
C GLU A 144 9.21 7.26 0.77
N PHE A 145 9.16 6.60 1.94
CA PHE A 145 7.94 5.91 2.38
C PHE A 145 6.80 6.90 2.65
N SER A 146 7.08 8.18 2.94
CA SER A 146 6.05 9.21 3.05
C SER A 146 5.29 9.45 1.74
N GLU A 147 5.81 8.97 0.61
CA GLU A 147 5.17 9.05 -0.69
C GLU A 147 4.51 7.73 -1.11
N LEU A 148 4.52 6.71 -0.23
CA LEU A 148 3.96 5.40 -0.52
C LEU A 148 2.45 5.38 -0.27
N GLU A 149 1.68 5.36 -1.34
CA GLU A 149 0.23 5.17 -1.32
C GLU A 149 -0.18 3.82 -1.92
N LEU A 150 -0.95 3.04 -1.16
CA LEU A 150 -1.45 1.73 -1.60
C LEU A 150 -2.96 1.78 -1.81
N LEU A 151 -3.41 1.41 -3.01
CA LEU A 151 -4.82 1.29 -3.35
C LEU A 151 -5.20 -0.18 -3.51
N LEU A 152 -5.97 -0.69 -2.58
CA LEU A 152 -6.53 -2.03 -2.62
C LEU A 152 -7.95 -1.99 -3.18
N GLY A 153 -8.14 -2.52 -4.39
CA GLY A 153 -9.45 -2.75 -4.98
C GLY A 153 -9.98 -4.14 -4.67
N TYR A 154 -11.28 -4.27 -4.42
CA TYR A 154 -11.92 -5.56 -4.14
C TYR A 154 -13.43 -5.51 -4.39
N GLU A 155 -14.06 -6.69 -4.48
CA GLU A 155 -15.49 -6.83 -4.75
C GLU A 155 -16.23 -7.51 -3.60
N ASN A 156 -17.50 -7.18 -3.43
CA ASN A 156 -18.41 -7.96 -2.57
C ASN A 156 -19.07 -9.12 -3.35
N SER A 157 -19.89 -9.91 -2.67
CA SER A 157 -20.64 -11.04 -3.26
C SER A 157 -21.62 -10.65 -4.39
N LYS A 158 -21.91 -9.35 -4.54
CA LYS A 158 -22.77 -8.80 -5.60
C LYS A 158 -21.96 -8.17 -6.74
N LYS A 159 -20.65 -8.44 -6.83
CA LYS A 159 -19.72 -7.89 -7.84
C LYS A 159 -19.63 -6.36 -7.82
N ARG A 160 -19.97 -5.74 -6.70
CA ARG A 160 -19.75 -4.30 -6.54
C ARG A 160 -18.33 -4.07 -6.06
N ARG A 161 -17.62 -3.17 -6.73
CA ARG A 161 -16.23 -2.84 -6.46
C ARG A 161 -16.11 -1.70 -5.43
N PHE A 162 -15.16 -1.89 -4.52
CA PHE A 162 -14.79 -0.98 -3.45
C PHE A 162 -13.28 -0.83 -3.43
N TYR A 163 -12.80 0.18 -2.72
CA TYR A 163 -11.38 0.45 -2.60
C TYR A 163 -11.01 0.85 -1.17
N THR A 164 -9.84 0.44 -0.71
CA THR A 164 -9.18 1.00 0.47
C THR A 164 -7.92 1.70 0.00
N LEU A 165 -7.80 2.99 0.31
CA LEU A 165 -6.57 3.75 0.12
C LEU A 165 -5.83 3.81 1.46
N PHE A 166 -4.56 3.44 1.43
CA PHE A 166 -3.64 3.55 2.57
C PHE A 166 -2.57 4.59 2.23
N ASP A 167 -2.40 5.54 3.15
CA ASP A 167 -1.35 6.57 3.11
C ASP A 167 -0.42 6.34 4.30
N PHE A 168 0.89 6.27 4.02
CA PHE A 168 1.91 6.06 5.04
C PHE A 168 2.24 7.31 5.86
N ASN A 169 2.00 8.51 5.31
CA ASN A 169 2.44 9.79 5.89
C ASN A 169 1.50 10.32 6.98
N GLU A 170 0.21 9.98 6.93
CA GLU A 170 -0.72 10.43 7.96
C GLU A 170 -0.36 9.81 9.33
N SER A 171 -0.19 10.68 10.34
CA SER A 171 0.16 10.34 11.73
C SER A 171 -0.81 9.32 12.38
N GLU A 172 -1.98 9.15 11.79
CA GLU A 172 -2.86 8.01 11.97
C GLU A 172 -2.86 7.26 10.63
N LYS A 173 -2.25 6.07 10.57
CA LYS A 173 -2.22 5.17 9.39
C LYS A 173 -3.64 4.87 8.90
N LYS A 174 -4.23 5.78 8.14
CA LYS A 174 -5.67 5.80 7.86
C LYS A 174 -5.96 5.02 6.60
N ASN A 175 -6.51 3.83 6.83
CA ASN A 175 -7.23 3.12 5.80
C ASN A 175 -8.50 3.91 5.44
N LYS A 176 -8.46 4.60 4.30
CA LYS A 176 -9.58 5.37 3.78
C LYS A 176 -10.40 4.51 2.83
N PHE A 177 -11.61 4.17 3.24
CA PHE A 177 -12.53 3.36 2.45
C PHE A 177 -13.29 4.20 1.43
N LEU A 178 -13.25 3.78 0.17
CA LEU A 178 -13.75 4.51 -0.98
C LEU A 178 -14.72 3.66 -1.81
N ASN A 179 -15.74 4.32 -2.34
CA ASN A 179 -16.72 3.70 -3.25
C ASN A 179 -16.36 3.85 -4.73
N LYS A 180 -15.33 4.64 -5.04
CA LYS A 180 -14.89 4.92 -6.42
C LYS A 180 -13.36 4.98 -6.43
N LYS A 181 -12.77 4.50 -7.53
CA LYS A 181 -11.33 4.59 -7.76
C LYS A 181 -10.89 6.07 -7.78
N PRO A 182 -9.87 6.47 -7.01
CA PRO A 182 -9.27 7.81 -7.10
C PRO A 182 -8.82 8.13 -8.53
N LYS A 183 -8.82 9.42 -8.90
CA LYS A 183 -8.46 9.85 -10.27
C LYS A 183 -7.00 9.54 -10.59
N ASP A 184 -6.12 9.65 -9.61
CA ASP A 184 -4.68 9.51 -9.80
C ASP A 184 -4.28 8.06 -10.14
N TYR A 185 -5.18 7.10 -9.90
CA TYR A 185 -5.03 5.69 -10.25
C TYR A 185 -5.84 5.29 -11.50
N LYS A 186 -6.44 6.24 -12.24
CA LYS A 186 -7.31 5.91 -13.40
C LYS A 186 -6.56 5.55 -14.68
N ASN A 187 -5.26 5.82 -14.77
CA ASN A 187 -4.45 5.57 -15.96
C ASN A 187 -3.14 4.88 -15.56
N ASN A 188 -3.13 3.55 -15.54
CA ASN A 188 -1.96 2.70 -15.72
C ASN A 188 -2.41 1.41 -16.42
#